data_AF-A0A1W1E537-F1
#
_entry.id   AF-A0A1W1E537-F1
#
_cell.length_a   1.000
_cell.length_b   1.000
_cell.length_c   1.000
_cell.angle_alpha   90.00
_cell.angle_beta   90.00
_cell.angle_gamma   90.00
#
_symmetry.space_group_name_H-M   'P 1'
#
loop_
_entity.id
_entity.type
_entity.pdbx_description
1 polymer ?
#
loop_
_entity_poly.entity_id
_entity_poly.type
_entity_poly.pdbx_seq_one_letter_code
_entity_poly.pdbx_strand_id
1 'polypeptide(L)' 'MAKVGLAHKPTFRKNYLLSALTQGFIKMSHPDKPSSPKQKYKRENLS' A
#
# COMPACT_ATOMS: atom_id res chain seq x y z
N MET A 1 5.94 7.42 -3.92
CA MET A 1 7.29 7.68 -3.38
C MET A 1 7.62 9.16 -3.45
N ALA A 2 7.67 9.77 -4.64
CA ALA A 2 7.87 11.22 -4.79
C ALA A 2 6.89 12.08 -3.96
N LYS A 3 5.60 11.71 -3.91
CA LYS A 3 4.57 12.44 -3.14
C LYS A 3 4.72 12.40 -1.61
N VAL A 4 5.56 11.52 -1.07
CA VAL A 4 5.82 11.39 0.39
C VAL A 4 7.30 11.65 0.73
N GLY A 5 8.09 12.14 -0.22
CA GLY A 5 9.51 12.46 -0.01
C GLY A 5 10.42 11.26 0.24
N LEU A 6 9.96 10.03 0.00
CA LEU A 6 10.75 8.81 0.28
C LEU A 6 11.43 8.27 -0.98
N ALA A 7 12.76 8.14 -0.93
CA ALA A 7 13.56 7.50 -1.96
C ALA A 7 13.73 5.98 -1.74
N HIS A 8 13.68 5.52 -0.48
CA HIS A 8 13.95 4.12 -0.13
C HIS A 8 12.69 3.24 -0.19
N LYS A 9 12.65 2.33 -1.17
CA LYS A 9 11.50 1.43 -1.43
C LYS A 9 11.13 0.54 -0.23
N PRO A 10 12.08 -0.11 0.48
CA PRO A 10 11.76 -0.93 1.65
C PRO A 10 11.08 -0.15 2.78
N THR A 11 11.54 1.07 3.06
CA THR A 11 10.97 1.92 4.12
C THR A 11 9.54 2.33 3.79
N PHE A 12 9.30 2.77 2.55
CA PHE A 12 7.94 3.09 2.10
C PHE A 12 7.00 1.88 2.23
N ARG A 13 7.47 0.69 1.83
CA ARG A 13 6.66 -0.54 1.92
C ARG A 13 6.30 -0.87 3.37
N LYS A 14 7.28 -0.88 4.28
CA LYS A 14 7.07 -1.26 5.68
C LYS A 14 6.23 -0.23 6.43
N ASN A 15 6.64 1.04 6.38
CA ASN A 15 6.11 2.04 7.32
C ASN A 15 4.80 2.67 6.84
N TYR A 16 4.55 2.68 5.53
CA TYR A 16 3.36 3.33 4.96
C TYR A 16 2.40 2.29 4.37
N LEU A 17 2.87 1.51 3.40
CA LEU A 17 1.97 0.63 2.64
C LEU A 17 1.40 -0.50 3.49
N LEU A 18 2.26 -1.28 4.17
CA LEU A 18 1.81 -2.38 5.01
C LEU A 18 1.03 -1.87 6.22
N SER A 19 1.49 -0.79 6.87
CA SER A 19 0.76 -0.17 7.98
C SER A 19 -0.68 0.24 7.59
N ALA A 20 -0.85 0.89 6.43
CA ALA A 20 -2.17 1.31 5.95
C ALA A 20 -3.07 0.14 5.55
N LEU A 21 -2.50 -0.96 5.03
CA LEU A 21 -3.23 -2.19 4.76
C LEU A 21 -3.70 -2.86 6.06
N THR A 22 -2.81 -3.00 7.04
CA THR A 22 -3.14 -3.60 8.34
C THR A 22 -4.21 -2.81 9.10
N GLN A 23 -4.18 -1.48 8.98
CA GLN A 23 -5.19 -0.60 9.59
C GLN A 23 -6.48 -0.51 8.77
N GLY A 24 -6.57 -1.17 7.60
CA GLY A 24 -7.75 -1.17 6.76
C GLY A 24 -8.03 0.14 6.01
N PHE A 25 -7.11 1.11 6.04
CA PHE A 25 -7.27 2.39 5.32
C PHE A 25 -7.24 2.23 3.79
N ILE A 26 -6.60 1.17 3.30
CA ILE A 26 -6.50 0.87 1.88
C ILE A 26 -6.68 -0.63 1.65
N LYS A 27 -7.12 -1.00 0.43
CA LYS A 27 -7.20 -2.40 -0.01
C LYS A 27 -6.42 -2.68 -1.29
N MET A 28 -6.00 -3.93 -1.43
CA MET A 28 -5.36 -4.48 -2.63
C MET A 28 -6.38 -4.83 -3.71
N SER A 29 -6.04 -4.59 -4.96
CA SER A 29 -6.84 -5.04 -6.11
C SER A 29 -6.75 -6.55 -6.40
N HIS A 30 -5.61 -7.18 -6.06
CA HIS A 30 -5.33 -8.60 -6.29
C HIS A 30 -4.68 -9.17 -5.02
N PRO A 31 -5.45 -9.42 -3.95
CA PRO A 31 -4.89 -9.90 -2.68
C PRO A 31 -4.23 -11.28 -2.80
N ASP A 32 -4.75 -12.14 -3.67
CA ASP A 32 -4.27 -13.50 -3.95
C ASP A 32 -2.90 -13.52 -4.65
N LYS A 33 -2.53 -12.41 -5.32
CA LYS A 33 -1.22 -12.25 -5.97
C LYS A 33 -0.57 -10.93 -5.58
N PRO A 34 -0.08 -10.79 -4.33
CA PRO A 34 0.35 -9.52 -3.75
C PRO A 34 1.61 -8.93 -4.43
N SER A 35 2.40 -9.76 -5.10
CA SER A 35 3.59 -9.35 -5.88
C SER A 35 3.30 -9.01 -7.35
N SER A 36 2.02 -9.05 -7.78
CA SER A 36 1.65 -8.75 -9.16
C SER A 36 2.10 -7.34 -9.58
N PRO A 37 2.71 -7.16 -10.77
CA PRO A 37 3.04 -5.83 -11.29
C PRO A 37 1.78 -5.00 -11.59
N LYS A 38 0.61 -5.64 -11.71
CA LYS A 38 -0.70 -4.99 -11.89
C LYS A 38 -1.37 -4.61 -10.57
N GLN A 39 -0.71 -4.85 -9.42
CA GLN A 39 -1.28 -4.53 -8.12
C GLN A 39 -1.51 -3.02 -7.97
N LYS A 40 -2.74 -2.65 -7.62
CA LYS A 40 -3.16 -1.30 -7.26
C LYS A 40 -3.70 -1.27 -5.83
N TYR A 41 -3.61 -0.10 -5.21
CA TYR A 41 -4.10 0.15 -3.86
C TYR A 41 -5.13 1.28 -3.92
N LYS A 42 -6.28 1.09 -3.27
CA LYS A 42 -7.37 2.08 -3.21
C LYS A 42 -7.70 2.38 -1.76
N ARG A 43 -8.05 3.64 -1.46
CA ARG A 43 -8.54 4.05 -0.13
C ARG A 43 -9.85 3.36 0.16
N GLU A 44 -9.97 2.76 1.33
CA GLU A 44 -11.22 2.29 1.88
C GLU A 44 -11.83 3.42 2.70
N ASN A 45 -13.12 3.68 2.52
CA ASN A 45 -13.84 4.58 3.40
C ASN A 45 -14.18 3.76 4.64
N LEU A 46 -13.42 3.96 5.72
CA LEU A 46 -13.83 3.47 7.03
C LEU A 46 -15.09 4.24 7.42
N SER A 47 -16.19 3.52 7.59
CA SER A 47 -17.48 4.00 8.10
C SER A 47 -17.39 4.35 9.57
#